data_AF-A0A395NZ32-F1
#
_entry.id   AF-A0A395NZ32-F1
#
_cell.length_a   1.000
_cell.length_b   1.000
_cell.length_c   1.000
_cell.angle_alpha   90.00
_cell.angle_beta   90.00
_cell.angle_gamma   90.00
#
_symmetry.space_group_name_H-M   'P 1'
#
loop_
_entity.id
_entity.type
_entity.pdbx_description
1 polymer ?
#
loop_
_entity_poly.entity_id
_entity_poly.type
_entity_poly.pdbx_seq_one_letter_code
_entity_poly.pdbx_strand_id
1 'polypeptide(L)'
;MTDRVTKNLHPKTKKRKSLFRSVVRNAVAMDKRCSYCVSRGHEECLLSPSDSSRCAECVRLNKSYCDIRGLSSEQLERIAAHHFRLEDELEAAEEERRAADAKVERLRKEKKRWYEKMRRGISRGITDMEELDRVEREEREAEAARQAKTSMPNPASSVDAVDWDAFVLDPSLSQILGSGESPPVGSSSVQGAR
;
A
#
# COMPACT_ATOMS: atom_id res chain seq x y z
N MET A 1 55.27 48.19 1.69
CA MET A 1 54.95 46.86 1.12
C MET A 1 54.59 45.97 2.30
N THR A 2 53.31 45.64 2.51
CA THR A 2 52.88 44.83 3.66
C THR A 2 52.96 43.35 3.31
N ASP A 3 53.90 42.65 3.92
CA ASP A 3 54.05 41.19 3.81
C ASP A 3 52.80 40.48 4.32
N ARG A 4 52.08 39.84 3.40
CA ARG A 4 50.88 39.07 3.73
C ARG A 4 51.33 37.72 4.29
N VAL A 5 51.35 37.60 5.62
CA VAL A 5 51.62 36.34 6.33
C VAL A 5 50.58 35.30 5.91
N THR A 6 50.97 34.38 5.01
CA THR A 6 50.13 33.26 4.63
C THR A 6 50.08 32.25 5.76
N LYS A 7 48.95 32.17 6.46
CA LYS A 7 48.71 31.12 7.47
C LYS A 7 48.84 29.74 6.83
N ASN A 8 49.57 28.84 7.49
CA ASN A 8 49.76 27.48 7.04
C ASN A 8 48.40 26.76 7.00
N LEU A 9 47.94 26.37 5.81
CA LEU A 9 46.69 25.64 5.65
C LEU A 9 46.82 24.22 6.21
N HIS A 10 45.78 23.76 6.91
CA HIS A 10 45.69 22.38 7.39
C HIS A 10 45.92 21.37 6.22
N PRO A 11 46.65 20.25 6.43
CA PRO A 11 46.98 19.31 5.36
C PRO A 11 45.77 18.81 4.55
N LYS A 12 44.65 18.52 5.23
CA LYS A 12 43.39 18.11 4.56
C LYS A 12 42.85 19.20 3.62
N THR A 13 42.98 20.48 3.99
CA THR A 13 42.57 21.62 3.16
C THR A 13 43.48 21.78 1.95
N LYS A 14 44.80 21.57 2.11
CA LYS A 14 45.76 21.54 0.99
C LYS A 14 45.40 20.40 0.01
N LYS A 15 45.15 19.18 0.51
CA LYS A 15 44.74 18.02 -0.30
C LYS A 15 43.45 18.27 -1.07
N ARG A 16 42.42 18.85 -0.42
CA ARG A 16 41.15 19.21 -1.06
C ARG A 16 41.33 20.22 -2.19
N LYS A 17 42.12 21.29 -1.96
CA LYS A 17 42.42 22.29 -2.99
C LYS A 17 43.19 21.68 -4.17
N SER A 18 44.11 20.76 -3.90
CA SER A 18 44.84 20.01 -4.94
C SER A 18 43.88 19.16 -5.77
N LEU A 19 43.03 18.35 -5.11
CA LEU A 19 42.04 17.51 -5.77
C LEU A 19 41.06 18.34 -6.63
N PHE A 20 40.55 19.45 -6.09
CA PHE A 20 39.68 20.35 -6.84
C PHE A 20 40.34 20.86 -8.13
N ARG A 21 41.63 21.24 -8.07
CA ARG A 21 42.38 21.67 -9.26
C ARG A 21 42.52 20.55 -10.29
N SER A 22 42.79 19.32 -9.86
CA SER A 22 42.85 18.16 -10.77
C SER A 22 41.48 17.90 -11.42
N VAL A 23 40.40 17.89 -10.63
CA VAL A 23 39.04 17.65 -11.13
C VAL A 23 38.64 18.70 -12.16
N VAL A 24 38.88 19.99 -11.91
CA VAL A 24 38.53 21.07 -12.86
C VAL A 24 39.35 20.97 -14.14
N ARG A 25 40.63 20.58 -14.05
CA ARG A 25 41.51 20.44 -15.24
C ARG A 25 41.02 19.34 -16.18
N ASN A 26 40.55 18.23 -15.64
CA ASN A 26 40.13 17.06 -16.40
C ASN A 26 38.59 16.91 -16.42
N ALA A 27 37.87 18.01 -16.21
CA ALA A 27 36.42 17.98 -16.07
C ALA A 27 35.74 17.80 -17.41
N VAL A 28 34.67 17.01 -17.40
CA VAL A 28 33.64 16.98 -18.43
C VAL A 28 32.35 17.53 -17.81
N ALA A 29 31.64 18.38 -18.56
CA ALA A 29 30.31 18.83 -18.18
C ALA A 29 29.33 17.67 -18.30
N MET A 30 28.63 17.36 -17.22
CA MET A 30 27.62 16.31 -17.20
C MET A 30 26.26 16.87 -17.63
N ASP A 31 25.51 16.13 -18.46
CA ASP A 31 24.15 16.50 -18.88
C ASP A 31 23.18 16.66 -17.71
N LYS A 32 23.42 15.88 -16.65
CA LYS A 32 22.63 15.89 -15.41
C LYS A 32 23.41 16.57 -14.31
N ARG A 33 22.67 17.10 -13.33
CA ARG A 33 23.24 17.69 -12.11
C ARG A 33 23.00 16.76 -10.92
N CYS A 34 23.93 16.77 -9.97
CA CYS A 34 23.76 16.04 -8.73
C CYS A 34 22.69 16.70 -7.85
N SER A 35 22.02 15.95 -6.98
CA SER A 35 20.95 16.46 -6.11
C SER A 35 21.37 17.69 -5.31
N TYR A 36 22.62 17.73 -4.86
CA TYR A 36 23.14 18.89 -4.15
C TYR A 36 23.21 20.13 -5.04
N CYS A 37 23.77 20.01 -6.25
CA CYS A 37 23.89 21.13 -7.19
C CYS A 37 22.51 21.62 -7.66
N VAL A 38 21.55 20.71 -7.86
CA VAL A 38 20.15 21.07 -8.16
C VAL A 38 19.56 21.91 -7.02
N SER A 39 19.70 21.47 -5.76
CA SER A 39 19.16 22.19 -4.60
C SER A 39 19.80 23.57 -4.35
N ARG A 40 20.97 23.82 -4.94
CA ARG A 40 21.71 25.09 -4.81
C ARG A 40 21.62 25.98 -6.05
N GLY A 41 20.91 25.56 -7.09
CA GLY A 41 20.77 26.34 -8.31
C GLY A 41 22.07 26.43 -9.13
N HIS A 42 22.99 25.48 -8.99
CA HIS A 42 24.16 25.42 -9.87
C HIS A 42 23.72 24.96 -11.26
N GLU A 43 24.16 25.64 -12.31
CA GLU A 43 23.74 25.39 -13.71
C GLU A 43 24.37 24.13 -14.29
N GLU A 44 25.57 23.78 -13.86
CA GLU A 44 26.32 22.64 -14.37
C GLU A 44 27.02 21.82 -13.27
N CYS A 45 27.29 20.56 -13.57
CA CYS A 45 28.12 19.68 -12.76
C CYS A 45 29.35 19.24 -13.56
N LEU A 46 30.50 19.77 -13.18
CA LEU A 46 31.79 19.37 -13.73
C LEU A 46 32.32 18.13 -13.00
N LEU A 47 32.60 17.05 -13.72
CA LEU A 47 33.08 15.81 -13.14
C LEU A 47 34.32 15.33 -13.91
N SER A 48 35.36 14.92 -13.16
CA SER A 48 36.48 14.19 -13.75
C SER A 48 36.18 12.68 -13.71
N PRO A 49 36.25 11.96 -14.84
CA PRO A 49 36.04 10.51 -14.86
C PRO A 49 37.03 9.73 -13.99
N SER A 50 38.27 10.21 -13.87
CA SER A 50 39.38 9.52 -13.20
C SER A 50 39.69 10.06 -11.80
N ASP A 51 39.58 11.38 -11.59
CA ASP A 51 40.13 11.99 -10.36
C ASP A 51 39.17 11.94 -9.17
N SER A 52 37.85 11.90 -9.42
CA SER A 52 36.86 11.87 -8.34
C SER A 52 35.52 11.28 -8.77
N SER A 53 34.85 10.60 -7.83
CA SER A 53 33.44 10.24 -7.96
C SER A 53 32.50 11.42 -7.74
N ARG A 54 33.00 12.58 -7.29
CA ARG A 54 32.21 13.78 -6.96
C ARG A 54 32.46 14.91 -7.95
N CYS A 55 31.42 15.69 -8.23
CA CYS A 55 31.57 16.90 -9.05
C CYS A 55 32.45 17.96 -8.37
N ALA A 56 32.98 18.90 -9.16
CA ALA A 56 33.91 19.94 -8.72
C ALA A 56 33.34 20.76 -7.54
N GLU A 57 32.06 21.13 -7.59
CA GLU A 57 31.38 21.86 -6.51
C GLU A 57 31.30 21.06 -5.22
N CYS A 58 30.93 19.78 -5.30
CA CYS A 58 30.91 18.89 -4.15
C CYS A 58 32.31 18.67 -3.55
N VAL A 59 33.36 18.61 -4.39
CA VAL A 59 34.76 18.54 -3.93
C VAL A 59 35.17 19.85 -3.25
N ARG A 60 34.85 21.00 -3.85
CA ARG A 60 35.16 22.34 -3.33
C ARG A 60 34.59 22.55 -1.94
N LEU A 61 33.33 22.16 -1.77
CA LEU A 61 32.56 22.29 -0.53
C LEU A 61 32.76 21.11 0.44
N ASN A 62 33.64 20.17 0.11
CA ASN A 62 33.98 19.01 0.93
C ASN A 62 32.78 18.13 1.29
N LYS A 63 31.84 17.94 0.36
CA LYS A 63 30.70 17.03 0.54
C LYS A 63 31.17 15.58 0.46
N SER A 64 30.77 14.75 1.41
CA SER A 64 31.15 13.33 1.43
C SER A 64 30.55 12.55 0.26
N TYR A 65 29.39 12.97 -0.22
CA TYR A 65 28.60 12.27 -1.24
C TYR A 65 28.24 13.17 -2.42
N CYS A 66 28.15 12.57 -3.60
CA CYS A 66 27.67 13.19 -4.83
C CYS A 66 27.07 12.07 -5.71
N ASP A 67 25.80 12.21 -6.03
CA ASP A 67 24.97 11.27 -6.80
C ASP A 67 25.04 11.50 -8.32
N ILE A 68 26.01 12.28 -8.79
CA ILE A 68 26.16 12.64 -10.21
C ILE A 68 26.29 11.41 -11.13
N ARG A 69 26.88 10.31 -10.63
CA ARG A 69 27.03 9.05 -11.37
C ARG A 69 25.84 8.09 -11.21
N GLY A 70 24.85 8.47 -10.40
CA GLY A 70 23.75 7.58 -10.02
C GLY A 70 24.21 6.44 -9.09
N LEU A 71 23.37 5.41 -9.01
CA LEU A 71 23.64 4.17 -8.29
C LEU A 71 24.45 3.21 -9.17
N SER A 72 25.40 2.49 -8.58
CA SER A 72 26.09 1.39 -9.27
C SER A 72 25.17 0.18 -9.47
N SER A 73 25.52 -0.72 -10.37
CA SER A 73 24.82 -1.99 -10.56
C SER A 73 24.72 -2.79 -9.26
N GLU A 74 25.82 -2.92 -8.52
CA GLU A 74 25.84 -3.60 -7.22
C GLU A 74 24.92 -2.93 -6.18
N GLN A 75 24.76 -1.61 -6.24
CA GLN A 75 23.82 -0.90 -5.37
C GLN A 75 22.38 -1.22 -5.76
N LEU A 76 22.08 -1.23 -7.05
CA LEU A 76 20.75 -1.56 -7.56
C LEU A 76 20.37 -3.02 -7.25
N GLU A 77 21.28 -3.96 -7.45
CA GLU A 77 21.08 -5.37 -7.12
C GLU A 77 20.80 -5.57 -5.63
N ARG A 78 21.53 -4.89 -4.75
CA ARG A 78 21.26 -4.93 -3.31
C ARG A 78 19.89 -4.36 -2.95
N ILE A 79 19.50 -3.27 -3.59
CA ILE A 79 18.18 -2.65 -3.37
C ILE A 79 17.07 -3.62 -3.85
N ALA A 80 17.24 -4.22 -5.02
CA ALA A 80 16.29 -5.20 -5.56
C ALA A 80 16.17 -6.44 -4.66
N ALA A 81 17.30 -7.01 -4.24
CA ALA A 81 17.30 -8.15 -3.32
C ALA A 81 16.65 -7.83 -1.98
N HIS A 82 16.82 -6.60 -1.48
CA HIS A 82 16.15 -6.14 -0.27
C HIS A 82 14.64 -5.94 -0.47
N HIS A 83 14.24 -5.42 -1.65
CA HIS A 83 12.84 -5.24 -2.00
C HIS A 83 12.09 -6.58 -2.02
N PHE A 84 12.61 -7.57 -2.77
CA PHE A 84 11.98 -8.88 -2.86
C PHE A 84 11.88 -9.57 -1.50
N ARG A 85 12.92 -9.47 -0.66
CA ARG A 85 12.85 -9.99 0.71
C ARG A 85 11.73 -9.36 1.52
N LEU A 86 11.55 -8.04 1.42
CA LEU A 86 10.47 -7.35 2.12
C LEU A 86 9.08 -7.71 1.56
N GLU A 87 8.98 -7.97 0.25
CA GLU A 87 7.73 -8.46 -0.34
C GLU A 87 7.36 -9.84 0.22
N ASP A 88 8.32 -10.77 0.28
CA ASP A 88 8.11 -12.10 0.85
C ASP A 88 7.71 -12.02 2.34
N GLU A 89 8.41 -11.19 3.12
CA GLU A 89 8.10 -10.96 4.54
C GLU A 89 6.73 -10.32 4.72
N LEU A 90 6.35 -9.39 3.85
CA LEU A 90 5.05 -8.74 3.87
C LEU A 90 3.94 -9.75 3.59
N GLU A 91 4.06 -10.53 2.52
CA GLU A 91 3.07 -11.54 2.13
C GLU A 91 2.82 -12.55 3.25
N ALA A 92 3.89 -13.06 3.88
CA ALA A 92 3.78 -13.96 5.02
C ALA A 92 3.04 -13.30 6.21
N ALA A 93 3.37 -12.04 6.53
CA ALA A 93 2.69 -11.29 7.60
C ALA A 93 1.21 -11.03 7.27
N GLU A 94 0.86 -10.83 5.99
CA GLU A 94 -0.54 -10.66 5.57
C GLU A 94 -1.34 -11.96 5.70
N GLU A 95 -0.72 -13.11 5.43
CA GLU A 95 -1.32 -14.43 5.66
C GLU A 95 -1.60 -14.68 7.14
N GLU A 96 -0.62 -14.40 8.00
CA GLU A 96 -0.78 -14.51 9.44
C GLU A 96 -1.88 -13.58 9.95
N ARG A 97 -1.93 -12.34 9.45
CA ARG A 97 -3.00 -11.38 9.75
C ARG A 97 -4.37 -11.94 9.35
N ARG A 98 -4.50 -12.48 8.13
CA ARG A 98 -5.76 -13.10 7.66
C ARG A 98 -6.20 -14.25 8.58
N ALA A 99 -5.27 -15.10 9.02
CA ALA A 99 -5.57 -16.20 9.93
C ALA A 99 -6.00 -15.69 11.32
N ALA A 100 -5.34 -14.64 11.84
CA ALA A 100 -5.70 -13.99 13.09
C ALA A 100 -7.10 -13.34 13.01
N ASP A 101 -7.40 -12.64 11.93
CA ASP A 101 -8.72 -12.02 11.70
C ASP A 101 -9.83 -13.07 11.62
N ALA A 102 -9.60 -14.19 10.93
CA ALA A 102 -10.54 -15.30 10.89
C ALA A 102 -10.82 -15.88 12.31
N LYS A 103 -9.79 -15.97 13.15
CA LYS A 103 -9.94 -16.37 14.56
C LYS A 103 -10.74 -15.34 15.36
N VAL A 104 -10.47 -14.05 15.18
CA VAL A 104 -11.22 -12.97 15.83
C VAL A 104 -12.69 -13.02 15.44
N GLU A 105 -13.01 -13.21 14.15
CA GLU A 105 -14.38 -13.32 13.68
C GLU A 105 -15.11 -14.54 14.26
N ARG A 106 -14.43 -15.69 14.35
CA ARG A 106 -14.98 -16.87 15.02
C ARG A 106 -15.32 -16.57 16.48
N LEU A 107 -14.39 -15.96 17.22
CA LEU A 107 -14.59 -15.59 18.62
C LEU A 107 -15.71 -14.56 18.80
N ARG A 108 -15.86 -13.60 17.87
CA ARG A 108 -16.98 -12.65 17.87
C ARG A 108 -18.32 -13.37 17.72
N LYS A 109 -18.41 -14.32 16.80
CA LYS A 109 -19.61 -15.14 16.59
C LYS A 109 -19.93 -16.00 17.82
N GLU A 110 -18.93 -16.66 18.40
CA GLU A 110 -19.08 -17.45 19.62
C GLU A 110 -19.54 -16.59 20.80
N LYS A 111 -18.89 -15.45 21.03
CA LYS A 111 -19.27 -14.49 22.08
C LYS A 111 -20.74 -14.05 21.92
N LYS A 112 -21.16 -13.69 20.71
CA LYS A 112 -22.55 -13.30 20.43
C LYS A 112 -23.52 -14.44 20.73
N ARG A 113 -23.23 -15.65 20.26
CA ARG A 113 -24.06 -16.84 20.50
C ARG A 113 -24.22 -17.13 21.99
N TRP A 114 -23.12 -17.14 22.74
CA TRP A 114 -23.15 -17.38 24.18
C TRP A 114 -23.89 -16.27 24.94
N TYR A 115 -23.71 -15.02 24.54
CA TYR A 115 -24.42 -13.89 25.13
C TYR A 115 -25.94 -13.98 24.88
N GLU A 116 -26.36 -14.33 23.67
CA GLU A 116 -27.77 -14.55 23.34
C GLU A 116 -28.37 -15.74 24.09
N LYS A 117 -27.61 -16.83 24.24
CA LYS A 117 -28.03 -18.01 25.01
C LYS A 117 -28.23 -17.65 26.48
N MET A 118 -27.26 -16.95 27.09
CA MET A 118 -27.36 -16.43 28.46
C MET A 118 -28.58 -15.52 28.63
N ARG A 119 -28.78 -14.56 27.72
CA ARG A 119 -29.92 -13.64 27.76
C ARG A 119 -31.26 -14.40 27.70
N ARG A 120 -31.37 -15.44 26.87
CA ARG A 120 -32.56 -16.29 26.78
C ARG A 120 -32.80 -17.10 28.05
N GLY A 121 -31.76 -17.69 28.64
CA GLY A 121 -31.85 -18.38 29.93
C GLY A 121 -32.40 -17.46 31.04
N ILE A 122 -31.83 -16.25 31.15
CA ILE A 122 -32.32 -15.22 32.10
C ILE A 122 -33.78 -14.87 31.84
N SER A 123 -34.18 -14.63 30.58
CA SER A 123 -35.59 -14.30 30.24
C SER A 123 -36.57 -15.44 30.56
N ARG A 124 -36.12 -16.69 30.54
CA ARG A 124 -36.93 -17.88 30.84
C ARG A 124 -36.84 -18.33 32.30
N GLY A 125 -36.01 -17.67 33.13
CA GLY A 125 -35.75 -18.08 34.51
C GLY A 125 -34.95 -19.39 34.63
N ILE A 126 -34.34 -19.86 33.55
CA ILE A 126 -33.54 -21.08 33.50
C ILE A 126 -32.09 -20.72 33.82
N THR A 127 -31.59 -21.19 34.96
CA THR A 127 -30.21 -20.96 35.40
C THR A 127 -29.22 -22.03 34.93
N ASP A 128 -29.72 -23.17 34.44
CA ASP A 128 -28.91 -24.26 33.94
C ASP A 128 -28.77 -24.26 32.41
N MET A 129 -27.55 -24.46 31.92
CA MET A 129 -27.23 -24.34 30.49
C MET A 129 -27.61 -25.60 29.70
N GLU A 130 -27.61 -26.77 30.33
CA GLU A 130 -28.00 -28.03 29.71
C GLU A 130 -29.52 -28.12 29.54
N GLU A 131 -30.27 -27.64 30.53
CA GLU A 131 -31.72 -27.50 30.44
C GLU A 131 -32.13 -26.56 29.31
N LEU A 132 -31.43 -25.44 29.11
CA LEU A 132 -31.70 -24.53 28.00
C LEU A 132 -31.39 -25.17 26.62
N ASP A 133 -30.33 -25.96 26.51
CA ASP A 133 -29.99 -26.69 25.26
C ASP A 133 -30.98 -27.82 24.94
N ARG A 134 -31.54 -28.46 25.96
CA ARG A 134 -32.61 -29.45 25.78
C ARG A 134 -33.86 -28.79 25.22
N VAL A 135 -34.30 -27.69 25.83
CA VAL A 135 -35.46 -26.92 25.36
C VAL A 135 -35.25 -26.39 23.95
N GLU A 136 -34.05 -25.89 23.60
CA GLU A 136 -33.78 -25.38 22.25
C GLU A 136 -33.80 -26.48 21.18
N ARG A 137 -33.36 -27.71 21.51
CA ARG A 137 -33.49 -28.85 20.60
C ARG A 137 -34.94 -29.24 20.38
N GLU A 138 -35.71 -29.34 21.44
CA GLU A 138 -37.15 -29.66 21.38
C GLU A 138 -37.92 -28.59 20.57
N GLU A 139 -37.61 -27.30 20.77
CA GLU A 139 -38.21 -26.20 20.00
C GLU A 139 -37.84 -26.28 18.51
N ARG A 140 -36.57 -26.55 18.17
CA ARG A 140 -36.12 -26.69 16.77
C ARG A 140 -36.73 -27.90 16.08
N GLU A 141 -36.85 -29.03 16.77
CA GLU A 141 -37.50 -30.24 16.23
C GLU A 141 -39.00 -30.02 16.02
N ALA A 142 -39.66 -29.34 16.96
CA ALA A 142 -41.07 -28.98 16.83
C ALA A 142 -41.31 -27.96 15.70
N GLU A 143 -40.41 -26.99 15.54
CA GLU A 143 -40.48 -26.01 14.45
C GLU A 143 -40.18 -26.64 13.09
N ALA A 144 -39.16 -27.49 12.98
CA ALA A 144 -38.87 -28.26 11.77
C ALA A 144 -40.04 -29.18 11.39
N ALA A 145 -40.68 -29.83 12.38
CA ALA A 145 -41.88 -30.62 12.15
C ALA A 145 -43.08 -29.77 11.71
N ARG A 146 -43.20 -28.53 12.20
CA ARG A 146 -44.21 -27.57 11.74
C ARG A 146 -43.94 -27.04 10.33
N GLN A 147 -42.68 -26.76 10.01
CA GLN A 147 -42.26 -26.34 8.67
C GLN A 147 -42.44 -27.47 7.65
N ALA A 148 -42.08 -28.71 7.98
CA ALA A 148 -42.31 -29.88 7.13
C ALA A 148 -43.81 -30.18 6.92
N LYS A 149 -44.65 -29.92 7.93
CA LYS A 149 -46.12 -30.04 7.81
C LYS A 149 -46.75 -28.93 6.97
N THR A 150 -46.12 -27.75 6.91
CA THR A 150 -46.58 -26.62 6.09
C THR A 150 -45.98 -26.62 4.69
N SER A 151 -44.87 -27.33 4.45
CA SER A 151 -44.22 -27.49 3.14
C SER A 151 -44.72 -28.72 2.35
N MET A 152 -46.02 -29.03 2.40
CA MET A 152 -46.60 -30.00 1.46
C MET A 152 -46.31 -29.53 0.01
N PRO A 153 -45.80 -30.40 -0.89
CA PRO A 153 -45.50 -29.98 -2.25
C PRO A 153 -46.81 -29.65 -2.97
N ASN A 154 -46.97 -28.39 -3.35
CA ASN A 154 -47.97 -28.00 -4.33
C ASN A 154 -47.40 -28.43 -5.70
N PRO A 155 -48.01 -29.36 -6.45
CA PRO A 155 -47.45 -29.88 -7.69
C PRO A 155 -47.45 -28.88 -8.87
N ALA A 156 -47.65 -27.59 -8.61
CA ALA A 156 -47.85 -26.55 -9.62
C ALA A 156 -46.79 -25.44 -9.62
N SER A 157 -45.60 -25.64 -9.04
CA SER A 157 -44.50 -24.67 -9.14
C SER A 157 -43.16 -25.33 -9.45
N SER A 158 -43.04 -25.90 -10.65
CA SER A 158 -41.74 -26.00 -11.32
C SER A 158 -41.41 -24.63 -11.91
N VAL A 159 -40.66 -23.83 -11.17
CA VAL A 159 -39.89 -22.73 -11.76
C VAL A 159 -38.44 -22.92 -11.34
N ASP A 160 -37.60 -22.99 -12.36
CA ASP A 160 -36.24 -23.49 -12.35
C ASP A 160 -35.33 -22.80 -11.33
N ALA A 161 -34.41 -23.59 -10.76
CA ALA A 161 -33.29 -23.08 -10.01
C ALA A 161 -32.45 -22.16 -10.92
N VAL A 162 -32.49 -20.86 -10.66
CA VAL A 162 -31.58 -19.91 -11.28
C VAL A 162 -30.18 -20.14 -10.69
N ASP A 163 -29.28 -20.65 -11.52
CA ASP A 163 -27.86 -20.80 -11.20
C ASP A 163 -27.16 -19.44 -11.32
N TRP A 164 -26.81 -18.87 -10.17
CA TRP A 164 -26.15 -17.57 -10.07
C TRP A 164 -24.64 -17.64 -10.31
N ASP A 165 -24.05 -18.85 -10.38
CA ASP A 165 -22.62 -19.03 -10.66
C ASP A 165 -22.27 -18.84 -12.15
N ALA A 166 -23.27 -18.73 -13.03
CA ALA A 166 -23.09 -18.45 -14.46
C ALA A 166 -22.87 -16.96 -14.80
N PHE A 167 -23.02 -16.04 -13.84
CA PHE A 167 -22.93 -14.58 -14.08
C PHE A 167 -21.57 -13.96 -13.78
N VAL A 168 -20.56 -14.75 -13.41
CA VAL A 168 -19.22 -14.24 -13.08
C VAL A 168 -18.26 -14.46 -14.25
N LEU A 169 -18.11 -13.38 -15.05
CA LEU A 169 -16.96 -13.03 -15.90
C LEU A 169 -16.80 -13.74 -17.26
N ASP A 170 -17.44 -13.19 -18.30
CA ASP A 170 -16.89 -13.18 -19.66
C ASP A 170 -16.05 -11.88 -19.85
N PRO A 171 -14.72 -11.97 -20.02
CA PRO A 171 -13.82 -10.82 -20.22
C PRO A 171 -14.03 -10.02 -21.52
N SER A 172 -14.94 -10.41 -22.41
CA SER A 172 -15.08 -9.83 -23.76
C SER A 172 -15.85 -8.49 -23.85
N LEU A 173 -16.62 -8.10 -22.82
CA LEU A 173 -17.50 -6.91 -22.92
C LEU A 173 -16.83 -5.54 -22.68
N SER A 174 -15.50 -5.48 -22.66
CA SER A 174 -14.74 -4.22 -22.51
C SER A 174 -14.44 -3.52 -23.85
N GLN A 175 -14.88 -4.09 -24.98
CA GLN A 175 -14.65 -3.54 -26.32
C GLN A 175 -15.86 -2.79 -26.93
N ILE A 176 -17.01 -2.68 -26.25
CA ILE A 176 -18.25 -2.13 -26.88
C ILE A 176 -18.54 -0.65 -26.56
N LEU A 177 -17.94 -0.03 -25.54
CA LEU A 177 -18.22 1.38 -25.23
C LEU A 177 -16.95 2.23 -25.26
N GLY A 178 -16.49 2.47 -26.49
CA GLY A 178 -15.53 3.51 -26.81
C GLY A 178 -16.13 4.91 -26.61
N SER A 179 -15.30 5.79 -26.02
CA SER A 179 -15.09 7.20 -26.38
C SER A 179 -16.21 7.95 -27.09
N GLY A 180 -16.78 8.97 -26.44
CA GLY A 180 -17.61 9.99 -27.11
C GLY A 180 -18.18 11.06 -26.17
N GLU A 181 -17.45 12.17 -26.05
CA GLU A 181 -17.93 13.56 -26.03
C GLU A 181 -19.23 13.95 -25.29
N SER A 182 -19.09 14.79 -24.25
CA SER A 182 -20.10 15.79 -23.82
C SER A 182 -20.39 16.78 -24.95
N PRO A 183 -21.58 17.45 -25.08
CA PRO A 183 -22.08 18.48 -24.14
C PRO A 183 -23.64 18.67 -24.17
N PRO A 184 -24.24 19.86 -23.88
CA PRO A 184 -24.73 20.31 -22.55
C PRO A 184 -26.25 20.67 -22.53
N VAL A 185 -26.68 21.49 -21.54
CA VAL A 185 -27.97 22.21 -21.31
C VAL A 185 -29.18 21.40 -20.80
N GLY A 186 -30.01 21.86 -19.84
CA GLY A 186 -30.18 23.20 -19.28
C GLY A 186 -31.17 23.22 -18.08
N SER A 187 -31.31 24.43 -17.55
CA SER A 187 -32.03 24.93 -16.37
C SER A 187 -33.43 24.37 -16.05
N SER A 188 -33.74 24.28 -14.75
CA SER A 188 -35.08 24.64 -14.23
C SER A 188 -34.97 25.28 -12.85
N SER A 189 -35.47 26.51 -12.79
CA SER A 189 -35.62 27.37 -11.62
C SER A 189 -36.96 27.03 -10.97
N VAL A 190 -36.98 26.68 -9.68
CA VAL A 190 -38.22 26.51 -8.92
C VAL A 190 -38.48 27.79 -8.12
N GLN A 191 -39.49 28.53 -8.58
CA GLN A 191 -40.14 29.59 -7.82
C GLN A 191 -41.04 28.96 -6.76
N GLY A 192 -40.98 29.47 -5.54
CA GLY A 192 -41.92 29.17 -4.46
C GLY A 192 -42.36 30.48 -3.82
N ALA A 193 -43.58 30.91 -4.14
CA ALA A 193 -44.24 32.09 -3.63
C ALA A 193 -45.02 31.78 -2.34
N ARG A 194 -44.84 32.60 -1.30
CA ARG A 194 -45.89 33.37 -0.58
C ARG A 194 -45.32 34.02 0.66
#